data_AF-A0A1W2H5E5-F1
#
_entry.id   AF-A0A1W2H5E5-F1
#
_cell.length_a   1.000
_cell.length_b   1.000
_cell.length_c   1.000
_cell.angle_alpha   90.00
_cell.angle_beta   90.00
_cell.angle_gamma   90.00
#
_symmetry.space_group_name_H-M   'P 1'
#
loop_
_entity.id
_entity.type
_entity.pdbx_description
1 polymer ?
#
loop_
_entity_poly.entity_id
_entity_poly.type
_entity_poly.pdbx_seq_one_letter_code
_entity_poly.pdbx_strand_id
1 'polypeptide(L)'
;MTGHAMNEKKALAILIFLICVSIPILTLALFPSTMGEDLYVMFFYYPLIFLVGGLSAWAYYKFGEKVKIHKAGWLILILLLDFVILTSFYPKGENSPINQLQVARQVVHDYENLEPVDLFEAIDKRDYLRITALYHKFSLPTETYVVKYCFNDNILNCETLYRKFDFLIMDNKVVSNNPDFDYQLDLKEGTFTFSDTVETIDFQMTIRYPDFRVTAQWKDIGNLRVIVFETKPKFDYGFTKLFEKYLDITQGTKEKMPPV
;
A
#
# COMPACT_ATOMS: atom_id res chain seq x y z
N MET A 1 35.61 20.22 37.29
CA MET A 1 35.64 20.02 35.83
C MET A 1 35.93 21.37 35.19
N THR A 2 36.98 21.49 34.41
CA THR A 2 37.35 22.73 33.70
C THR A 2 36.27 23.08 32.67
N GLY A 3 35.99 24.37 32.46
CA GLY A 3 34.90 24.83 31.57
C GLY A 3 34.94 24.27 30.14
N HIS A 4 36.13 23.89 29.66
CA HIS A 4 36.34 23.27 28.36
C HIS A 4 35.71 21.87 28.25
N ALA A 5 35.94 21.01 29.25
CA ALA A 5 35.40 19.64 29.28
C ALA A 5 33.87 19.61 29.40
N MET A 6 33.29 20.60 30.09
CA MET A 6 31.83 20.75 30.21
C MET A 6 31.19 21.17 28.88
N ASN A 7 31.87 22.00 28.08
CA ASN A 7 31.38 22.42 26.77
C ASN A 7 31.43 21.27 25.74
N GLU A 8 32.50 20.48 25.72
CA GLU A 8 32.61 19.30 24.85
C GLU A 8 31.51 18.27 25.13
N LYS A 9 31.23 18.00 26.40
CA LYS A 9 30.18 17.07 26.82
C LYS A 9 28.78 17.49 26.38
N LYS A 10 28.48 18.80 26.46
CA LYS A 10 27.23 19.38 25.96
C LYS A 10 27.14 19.30 24.44
N ALA A 11 28.22 19.66 23.75
CA ALA A 11 28.28 19.60 22.28
C ALA A 11 28.02 18.17 21.75
N LEU A 12 28.62 17.16 22.40
CA LEU A 12 28.45 15.76 22.02
C LEU A 12 27.02 15.25 22.28
N ALA A 13 26.39 15.66 23.38
CA ALA A 13 24.99 15.31 23.66
C ALA A 13 24.03 15.92 22.62
N ILE A 14 24.27 17.18 22.21
CA ILE A 14 23.50 17.83 21.14
C ILE A 14 23.70 17.10 19.81
N LEU A 15 24.94 16.69 19.49
CA LEU A 15 25.23 15.93 18.29
C LEU A 15 24.49 14.59 18.27
N ILE A 16 24.47 13.86 19.40
CA ILE A 16 23.71 12.61 19.53
C ILE A 16 22.23 12.85 19.27
N PHE A 17 21.63 13.86 19.91
CA PHE A 17 20.24 14.23 19.65
C PHE A 17 19.97 14.47 18.16
N LEU A 18 20.82 15.27 17.50
CA LEU A 18 20.68 15.57 16.08
C LEU A 18 20.76 14.30 15.22
N ILE A 19 21.70 13.40 15.49
CA ILE A 19 21.84 12.15 14.74
C ILE A 19 20.62 11.24 14.96
N CYS A 20 20.20 11.05 16.21
CA CYS A 20 19.07 10.18 16.57
C CYS A 20 17.74 10.69 16.03
N VAL A 21 17.60 12.00 15.82
CA VAL A 21 16.39 12.59 15.23
C VAL A 21 16.45 12.61 13.70
N SER A 22 17.58 13.03 13.13
CA SER A 22 17.70 13.25 11.68
C SER A 22 17.70 11.96 10.86
N ILE A 23 18.34 10.88 11.34
CA ILE A 23 18.39 9.60 10.60
C ILE A 23 16.98 9.00 10.41
N PRO A 24 16.14 8.87 11.46
CA PRO A 24 14.77 8.37 11.29
C PRO A 24 13.90 9.27 10.42
N ILE A 25 14.01 10.60 10.55
CA ILE A 25 13.26 11.55 9.71
C ILE A 25 13.66 11.41 8.24
N LEU A 26 14.96 11.31 7.94
CA LEU A 26 15.44 11.10 6.59
C LEU A 26 14.94 9.76 6.02
N THR A 27 14.91 8.72 6.86
CA THR A 27 14.38 7.41 6.48
C THR A 27 12.89 7.49 6.13
N LEU A 28 12.07 8.19 6.93
CA LEU A 28 10.65 8.42 6.62
C LEU A 28 10.44 9.24 5.34
N ALA A 29 11.30 10.23 5.09
CA ALA A 29 11.24 11.04 3.87
C ALA A 29 11.56 10.25 2.59
N LEU A 30 12.41 9.22 2.71
CA LEU A 30 12.75 8.32 1.60
C LEU A 30 11.68 7.25 1.35
N PHE A 31 10.88 6.94 2.37
CA PHE A 31 9.88 5.88 2.37
C PHE A 31 8.54 6.41 2.89
N PRO A 32 7.82 7.23 2.08
CA PRO A 32 6.59 7.88 2.50
C PRO A 32 5.46 6.87 2.81
N SER A 33 4.75 7.12 3.91
CA SER A 33 3.52 6.40 4.28
C SER A 33 2.30 6.91 3.51
N THR A 34 1.21 6.15 3.50
CA THR A 34 -0.07 6.59 2.91
C THR A 34 -0.83 7.53 3.85
N MET A 35 -1.76 8.34 3.29
CA MET A 35 -2.53 9.38 4.00
C MET A 35 -3.19 8.95 5.33
N GLY A 36 -3.55 7.68 5.51
CA GLY A 36 -4.11 7.17 6.78
C GLY A 36 -3.05 6.92 7.86
N GLU A 37 -1.84 6.54 7.44
CA GLU A 37 -0.68 6.37 8.31
C GLU A 37 0.10 7.67 8.50
N ASP A 38 -0.08 8.68 7.65
CA ASP A 38 0.51 10.00 7.85
C ASP A 38 0.04 10.62 9.17
N LEU A 39 -1.20 10.36 9.60
CA LEU A 39 -1.68 10.71 10.94
C LEU A 39 -0.94 9.93 12.03
N TYR A 40 -0.70 8.64 11.85
CA TYR A 40 0.06 7.85 12.82
C TYR A 40 1.51 8.32 12.93
N VAL A 41 2.16 8.54 11.79
CA VAL A 41 3.53 9.04 11.72
C VAL A 41 3.62 10.44 12.31
N MET A 42 2.69 11.34 11.95
CA MET A 42 2.61 12.72 12.44
C MET A 42 2.36 12.81 13.95
N PHE A 43 1.35 12.10 14.46
CA PHE A 43 0.88 12.26 15.83
C PHE A 43 1.57 11.33 16.84
N PHE A 44 2.17 10.22 16.39
CA PHE A 44 2.79 9.25 17.30
C PHE A 44 4.29 9.05 17.02
N TYR A 45 4.67 8.84 15.77
CA TYR A 45 6.05 8.44 15.47
C TYR A 45 7.07 9.60 15.53
N TYR A 46 6.75 10.79 15.02
CA TYR A 46 7.62 11.96 15.18
C TYR A 46 7.83 12.35 16.65
N PRO A 47 6.79 12.48 17.50
CA PRO A 47 6.98 12.71 18.93
C PRO A 47 7.86 11.66 19.59
N LEU A 48 7.71 10.39 19.20
CA LEU A 48 8.54 9.29 19.71
C LEU A 48 10.02 9.46 19.31
N ILE A 49 10.32 9.86 18.07
CA ILE A 49 11.70 10.14 17.62
C ILE A 49 12.36 11.21 18.50
N PHE A 50 11.65 12.32 18.74
CA PHE A 50 12.15 13.40 19.59
C PHE A 50 12.33 12.96 21.06
N LEU A 51 11.41 12.15 21.58
CA LEU A 51 11.47 11.64 22.95
C LEU A 51 12.64 10.67 23.14
N VAL A 52 12.81 9.71 22.23
CA VAL A 52 13.90 8.72 22.25
C VAL A 52 15.24 9.44 22.08
N GLY A 53 15.39 10.30 21.07
CA GLY A 53 16.62 11.06 20.86
C GLY A 53 16.96 11.97 22.05
N GLY A 54 15.95 12.58 22.69
CA GLY A 54 16.10 13.40 23.88
C GLY A 54 16.57 12.59 25.10
N LEU A 55 15.97 11.41 25.34
CA LEU A 55 16.38 10.49 26.40
C LEU A 55 17.83 10.01 26.20
N SER A 56 18.21 9.74 24.96
CA SER A 56 19.55 9.27 24.60
C SER A 56 20.63 10.34 24.77
N ALA A 57 20.35 11.57 24.36
CA ALA A 57 21.22 12.71 24.63
C ALA A 57 21.35 12.99 26.14
N TRP A 58 20.24 12.92 26.89
CA TRP A 58 20.24 13.07 28.34
C TRP A 58 21.02 11.96 29.04
N ALA A 59 20.85 10.70 28.61
CA ALA A 59 21.55 9.56 29.16
C ALA A 59 23.07 9.68 28.94
N TYR A 60 23.50 10.07 27.74
CA TYR A 60 24.90 10.33 27.45
C TYR A 60 25.45 11.47 28.33
N TYR A 61 24.73 12.59 28.42
CA TYR A 61 25.15 13.73 29.23
C TYR A 61 25.22 13.40 30.73
N LYS A 62 24.27 12.66 31.28
CA LYS A 62 24.19 12.39 32.72
C LYS A 62 25.08 11.24 33.17
N PHE A 63 25.22 10.20 32.34
CA PHE A 63 25.87 8.95 32.72
C PHE A 63 27.16 8.63 31.95
N GLY A 64 27.51 9.35 30.89
CA GLY A 64 28.67 9.03 30.04
C GLY A 64 30.02 8.97 30.76
N GLU A 65 30.18 9.63 31.91
CA GLU A 65 31.39 9.58 32.75
C GLU A 65 31.32 8.53 33.87
N LYS A 66 30.12 8.02 34.16
CA LYS A 66 29.88 7.00 35.20
C LYS A 66 29.96 5.58 34.65
N VAL A 67 29.77 5.43 33.35
CA VAL A 67 29.82 4.15 32.67
C VAL A 67 31.29 3.80 32.39
N LYS A 68 31.74 2.63 32.88
CA LYS A 68 33.12 2.12 32.69
C LYS A 68 33.39 1.57 31.28
N ILE A 69 32.61 1.98 30.29
CA ILE A 69 32.75 1.55 28.90
C ILE A 69 33.48 2.66 28.15
N HIS A 70 34.25 2.28 27.13
CA HIS A 70 34.85 3.24 26.20
C HIS A 70 33.76 4.18 25.63
N LYS A 71 34.03 5.48 25.51
CA LYS A 71 33.04 6.49 25.06
C LYS A 71 32.35 6.10 23.75
N ALA A 72 33.12 5.60 22.78
CA ALA A 72 32.58 5.10 21.51
C ALA A 72 31.66 3.88 21.69
N GLY A 73 31.98 2.96 22.60
CA GLY A 73 31.13 1.80 22.91
C GLY A 73 29.82 2.20 23.57
N TRP A 74 29.86 3.20 24.46
CA TRP A 74 28.64 3.77 25.06
C TRP A 74 27.76 4.45 24.01
N LEU A 75 28.36 5.20 23.08
CA LEU A 75 27.64 5.84 21.97
C LEU A 75 26.97 4.80 21.05
N ILE A 76 27.69 3.74 20.67
CA ILE A 76 27.14 2.65 19.85
C ILE A 76 25.97 1.97 20.55
N LEU A 77 26.08 1.72 21.86
CA LEU A 77 25.01 1.10 22.64
C LEU A 77 23.73 1.96 22.64
N ILE A 78 23.87 3.28 22.82
CA ILE A 78 22.75 4.22 22.77
C ILE A 78 22.09 4.18 21.39
N LEU A 79 22.88 4.25 20.32
CA LEU A 79 22.36 4.22 18.95
C LEU A 79 21.65 2.89 18.62
N LEU A 80 22.19 1.76 19.10
CA LEU A 80 21.54 0.45 18.93
C LEU A 80 20.22 0.37 19.67
N LEU A 81 20.14 0.91 20.89
CA LEU A 81 18.90 0.93 21.67
C LEU A 81 17.84 1.81 21.00
N ASP A 82 18.23 2.99 20.54
CA ASP A 82 17.35 3.89 19.76
C ASP A 82 16.85 3.20 18.50
N PHE A 83 17.74 2.51 17.78
CA PHE A 83 17.37 1.74 16.59
C PHE A 83 16.33 0.67 16.91
N VAL A 84 16.52 -0.14 17.97
CA VAL A 84 15.57 -1.19 18.36
C VAL A 84 14.22 -0.60 18.78
N ILE A 85 14.21 0.47 19.57
CA ILE A 85 12.96 1.12 19.99
C ILE A 85 12.24 1.68 18.77
N LEU A 86 12.89 2.52 17.98
CA LEU A 86 12.26 3.18 16.83
C LEU A 86 11.77 2.16 15.81
N THR A 87 12.56 1.14 15.47
CA THR A 87 12.10 0.08 14.55
C THR A 87 10.92 -0.73 15.08
N SER A 88 10.79 -0.92 16.40
CA SER A 88 9.65 -1.64 16.99
C SER A 88 8.31 -0.88 16.87
N PHE A 89 8.38 0.45 16.85
CA PHE A 89 7.23 1.35 16.68
C PHE A 89 7.04 1.85 15.25
N TYR A 90 7.94 1.51 14.33
CA TYR A 90 7.82 1.87 12.93
C TYR A 90 6.60 1.16 12.31
N PRO A 91 5.83 1.81 11.42
CA PRO A 91 4.70 1.18 10.74
C PRO A 91 5.08 -0.17 10.11
N LYS A 92 4.37 -1.23 10.50
CA LYS A 92 4.62 -2.60 10.01
C LYS A 92 3.87 -2.84 8.69
N GLY A 93 4.37 -3.75 7.87
CA GLY A 93 3.79 -4.08 6.56
C GLY A 93 4.67 -3.59 5.42
N GLU A 94 4.07 -3.25 4.28
CA GLU A 94 4.81 -2.74 3.12
C GLU A 94 5.61 -1.49 3.47
N ASN A 95 5.16 -0.65 4.40
CA ASN A 95 5.79 0.62 4.75
C ASN A 95 7.16 0.49 5.43
N SER A 96 7.53 -0.68 5.97
CA SER A 96 8.87 -0.87 6.54
C SER A 96 9.95 -0.78 5.46
N PRO A 97 11.05 -0.03 5.64
CA PRO A 97 12.12 0.10 4.64
C PRO A 97 12.68 -1.24 4.12
N ILE A 98 12.74 -2.25 4.99
CA ILE A 98 13.21 -3.60 4.64
C ILE A 98 12.19 -4.31 3.72
N ASN A 99 10.91 -4.17 4.05
CA ASN A 99 9.83 -4.76 3.26
C ASN A 99 9.63 -4.01 1.94
N GLN A 100 9.73 -2.67 1.91
CA GLN A 100 9.66 -1.88 0.68
C GLN A 100 10.74 -2.30 -0.32
N LEU A 101 11.97 -2.54 0.14
CA LEU A 101 13.04 -3.00 -0.76
C LEU A 101 12.76 -4.40 -1.32
N GLN A 102 12.24 -5.30 -0.49
CA GLN A 102 11.89 -6.66 -0.91
C GLN A 102 10.70 -6.64 -1.89
N VAL A 103 9.64 -5.91 -1.57
CA VAL A 103 8.45 -5.76 -2.41
C VAL A 103 8.81 -5.06 -3.72
N ALA A 104 9.62 -3.98 -3.69
CA ALA A 104 10.09 -3.33 -4.90
C ALA A 104 10.86 -4.28 -5.82
N ARG A 105 11.75 -5.13 -5.28
CA ARG A 105 12.45 -6.16 -6.09
C ARG A 105 11.50 -7.17 -6.69
N GLN A 106 10.49 -7.60 -5.93
CA GLN A 106 9.49 -8.55 -6.40
C GLN A 106 8.63 -7.93 -7.52
N VAL A 107 8.12 -6.72 -7.32
CA VAL A 107 7.32 -6.00 -8.33
C VAL A 107 8.11 -5.76 -9.61
N VAL A 108 9.39 -5.39 -9.49
CA VAL A 108 10.28 -5.22 -10.64
C VAL A 108 10.53 -6.53 -11.39
N HIS A 109 10.73 -7.63 -10.66
CA HIS A 109 10.89 -8.96 -11.27
C HIS A 109 9.63 -9.39 -12.03
N ASP A 110 8.47 -9.16 -11.44
CA ASP A 110 7.18 -9.59 -12.00
C ASP A 110 6.62 -8.61 -13.05
N TYR A 111 7.24 -7.43 -13.21
CA TYR A 111 6.71 -6.30 -13.96
C TYR A 111 6.24 -6.67 -15.38
N GLU A 112 7.01 -7.46 -16.13
CA GLU A 112 6.63 -7.87 -17.49
C GLU A 112 5.42 -8.81 -17.53
N ASN A 113 5.25 -9.61 -16.50
CA ASN A 113 4.18 -10.61 -16.41
C ASN A 113 2.92 -10.05 -15.75
N LEU A 114 2.95 -8.82 -15.23
CA LEU A 114 1.78 -8.16 -14.66
C LEU A 114 0.66 -8.06 -15.70
N GLU A 115 -0.56 -8.35 -15.28
CA GLU A 115 -1.79 -8.23 -16.04
C GLU A 115 -2.75 -7.22 -15.37
N PRO A 116 -3.67 -6.59 -16.12
CA PRO A 116 -4.63 -5.64 -15.56
C PRO A 116 -5.50 -6.23 -14.43
N VAL A 117 -5.76 -7.54 -14.46
CA VAL A 117 -6.54 -8.25 -13.43
C VAL A 117 -5.83 -8.33 -12.08
N ASP A 118 -4.49 -8.26 -12.06
CA ASP A 118 -3.69 -8.28 -10.82
C ASP A 118 -3.99 -7.09 -9.91
N LEU A 119 -4.60 -6.03 -10.47
CA LEU A 119 -5.00 -4.83 -9.72
C LEU A 119 -5.95 -5.18 -8.57
N PHE A 120 -6.87 -6.12 -8.77
CA PHE A 120 -7.86 -6.47 -7.76
C PHE A 120 -7.21 -7.11 -6.53
N GLU A 121 -6.30 -8.06 -6.76
CA GLU A 121 -5.54 -8.70 -5.67
C GLU A 121 -4.61 -7.68 -4.98
N ALA A 122 -3.98 -6.79 -5.75
CA ALA A 122 -3.09 -5.77 -5.21
C ALA A 122 -3.86 -4.78 -4.31
N ILE A 123 -5.07 -4.37 -4.69
CA ILE A 123 -5.96 -3.54 -3.86
C ILE A 123 -6.35 -4.28 -2.56
N ASP A 124 -6.80 -5.53 -2.68
CA ASP A 124 -7.24 -6.33 -1.51
C ASP A 124 -6.10 -6.55 -0.51
N LYS A 125 -4.87 -6.79 -1.00
CA LYS A 125 -3.67 -6.94 -0.16
C LYS A 125 -3.04 -5.62 0.28
N ARG A 126 -3.49 -4.48 -0.26
CA ARG A 126 -2.87 -3.17 -0.07
C ARG A 126 -1.39 -3.15 -0.48
N ASP A 127 -1.08 -3.77 -1.63
CA ASP A 127 0.26 -3.80 -2.24
C ASP A 127 0.44 -2.56 -3.13
N TYR A 128 0.85 -1.46 -2.49
CA TYR A 128 0.90 -0.14 -3.10
C TYR A 128 1.90 -0.07 -4.24
N LEU A 129 3.09 -0.66 -4.09
CA LEU A 129 4.10 -0.68 -5.14
C LEU A 129 3.62 -1.47 -6.36
N ARG A 130 2.91 -2.59 -6.17
CA ARG A 130 2.31 -3.33 -7.29
C ARG A 130 1.17 -2.56 -7.94
N ILE A 131 0.29 -1.91 -7.18
CA ILE A 131 -0.75 -1.00 -7.72
C ILE A 131 -0.10 0.09 -8.56
N THR A 132 0.90 0.78 -8.03
CA THR A 132 1.63 1.84 -8.74
C THR A 132 2.30 1.34 -10.02
N ALA A 133 2.92 0.14 -9.98
CA ALA A 133 3.49 -0.48 -11.18
C ALA A 133 2.43 -0.81 -12.24
N LEU A 134 1.25 -1.30 -11.83
CA LEU A 134 0.13 -1.58 -12.73
C LEU A 134 -0.38 -0.29 -13.41
N TYR A 135 -0.56 0.80 -12.66
CA TYR A 135 -0.97 2.11 -13.20
C TYR A 135 0.08 2.76 -14.10
N HIS A 136 1.35 2.39 -13.96
CA HIS A 136 2.41 2.83 -14.86
C HIS A 136 2.47 1.98 -16.13
N LYS A 137 2.31 0.66 -16.01
CA LYS A 137 2.35 -0.25 -17.15
C LYS A 137 1.10 -0.12 -18.04
N PHE A 138 -0.05 0.09 -17.43
CA PHE A 138 -1.36 0.08 -18.10
C PHE A 138 -2.09 1.41 -17.89
N SER A 139 -2.84 1.86 -18.90
CA SER A 139 -3.72 3.04 -18.79
C SER A 139 -5.01 2.69 -18.03
N LEU A 140 -4.87 2.31 -16.76
CA LEU A 140 -5.97 1.85 -15.93
C LEU A 140 -6.93 2.99 -15.57
N PRO A 141 -8.25 2.72 -15.49
CA PRO A 141 -9.20 3.70 -14.98
C PRO A 141 -8.95 4.00 -13.50
N THR A 142 -9.41 5.17 -13.07
CA THR A 142 -9.34 5.60 -11.66
C THR A 142 -10.33 4.87 -10.76
N GLU A 143 -11.23 4.09 -11.34
CA GLU A 143 -12.35 3.46 -10.68
C GLU A 143 -12.33 1.96 -10.99
N THR A 144 -12.48 1.18 -9.93
CA THR A 144 -12.74 -0.25 -10.00
C THR A 144 -14.07 -0.52 -9.33
N TYR A 145 -14.73 -1.60 -9.67
CA TYR A 145 -16.08 -1.86 -9.20
C TYR A 145 -16.16 -3.27 -8.66
N VAL A 146 -16.95 -3.45 -7.61
CA VAL A 146 -17.21 -4.75 -7.01
C VAL A 146 -18.67 -5.07 -7.18
N VAL A 147 -18.97 -6.20 -7.82
CA VAL A 147 -20.31 -6.77 -7.87
C VAL A 147 -20.42 -7.84 -6.79
N LYS A 148 -21.44 -7.72 -5.96
CA LYS A 148 -21.83 -8.72 -4.97
C LYS A 148 -23.28 -9.05 -5.21
N TYR A 149 -23.64 -10.33 -5.27
CA TYR A 149 -25.05 -10.69 -5.21
C TYR A 149 -25.34 -11.82 -4.23
N CYS A 150 -26.51 -11.68 -3.63
CA CYS A 150 -27.03 -12.53 -2.58
C CYS A 150 -28.51 -12.85 -2.87
N PHE A 151 -28.98 -14.03 -2.47
CA PHE A 151 -30.41 -14.27 -2.34
C PHE A 151 -30.86 -13.86 -0.93
N ASN A 152 -31.97 -13.17 -0.87
CA ASN A 152 -32.45 -12.44 0.28
C ASN A 152 -33.63 -13.22 0.88
N ASP A 153 -33.42 -13.85 2.04
CA ASP A 153 -34.51 -14.49 2.78
C ASP A 153 -35.30 -13.48 3.64
N ASN A 154 -34.75 -12.30 3.93
CA ASN A 154 -35.44 -11.20 4.63
C ASN A 154 -34.92 -9.82 4.22
N ILE A 155 -35.79 -8.81 4.24
CA ILE A 155 -35.74 -7.50 3.55
C ILE A 155 -34.49 -6.61 3.79
N LEU A 156 -33.49 -6.98 4.59
CA LEU A 156 -32.31 -6.12 4.84
C LEU A 156 -30.94 -6.82 4.91
N ASN A 157 -30.85 -8.17 4.88
CA ASN A 157 -29.59 -8.86 5.13
C ASN A 157 -29.17 -9.76 3.95
N CYS A 158 -28.07 -9.39 3.27
CA CYS A 158 -27.30 -10.31 2.41
C CYS A 158 -26.45 -11.25 3.29
N GLU A 159 -27.09 -12.18 3.99
CA GLU A 159 -26.39 -13.13 4.88
C GLU A 159 -25.56 -14.17 4.10
N THR A 160 -26.04 -14.62 2.94
CA THR A 160 -25.32 -15.58 2.09
C THR A 160 -24.91 -14.93 0.77
N LEU A 161 -23.61 -14.64 0.64
CA LEU A 161 -23.03 -14.14 -0.60
C LEU A 161 -22.73 -15.32 -1.53
N TYR A 162 -23.38 -15.35 -2.70
CA TYR A 162 -23.18 -16.41 -3.68
C TYR A 162 -21.98 -16.13 -4.58
N ARG A 163 -21.82 -14.86 -4.98
CA ARG A 163 -20.67 -14.46 -5.77
C ARG A 163 -20.25 -13.02 -5.45
N LYS A 164 -18.94 -12.82 -5.44
CA LYS A 164 -18.27 -11.52 -5.46
C LYS A 164 -17.29 -11.56 -6.63
N PHE A 165 -17.28 -10.53 -7.45
CA PHE A 165 -16.21 -10.31 -8.40
C PHE A 165 -15.95 -8.82 -8.57
N ASP A 166 -14.73 -8.51 -8.96
CA ASP A 166 -14.24 -7.18 -9.19
C ASP A 166 -14.10 -6.98 -10.70
N PHE A 167 -14.41 -5.79 -11.19
CA PHE A 167 -14.26 -5.45 -12.60
C PHE A 167 -13.82 -4.01 -12.80
N LEU A 168 -13.25 -3.76 -13.97
CA LEU A 168 -12.97 -2.43 -14.49
C LEU A 168 -13.20 -2.44 -16.00
N ILE A 169 -13.36 -1.25 -16.58
CA ILE A 169 -13.52 -1.08 -18.03
C ILE A 169 -12.25 -0.43 -18.57
N MET A 170 -11.55 -1.16 -19.44
CA MET A 170 -10.32 -0.73 -20.08
C MET A 170 -10.32 -1.21 -21.51
N ASP A 171 -9.84 -0.37 -22.44
CA ASP A 171 -9.72 -0.70 -23.86
C ASP A 171 -11.00 -1.29 -24.48
N ASN A 172 -12.15 -0.71 -24.14
CA ASN A 172 -13.47 -1.15 -24.61
C ASN A 172 -13.81 -2.60 -24.25
N LYS A 173 -13.26 -3.11 -23.14
CA LYS A 173 -13.53 -4.45 -22.62
C LYS A 173 -13.75 -4.39 -21.11
N VAL A 174 -14.51 -5.37 -20.62
CA VAL A 174 -14.60 -5.64 -19.18
C VAL A 174 -13.40 -6.51 -18.80
N VAL A 175 -12.59 -6.02 -17.87
CA VAL A 175 -11.54 -6.79 -17.21
C VAL A 175 -12.08 -7.18 -15.84
N SER A 176 -12.05 -8.47 -15.50
CA SER A 176 -12.56 -8.97 -14.22
C SER A 176 -11.68 -10.08 -13.66
N ASN A 177 -11.68 -10.25 -12.34
CA ASN A 177 -11.14 -11.44 -11.68
C ASN A 177 -12.06 -12.67 -11.78
N ASN A 178 -13.16 -12.57 -12.51
CA ASN A 178 -14.01 -13.69 -12.85
C ASN A 178 -13.97 -13.97 -14.37
N PRO A 179 -13.11 -14.89 -14.83
CA PRO A 179 -12.97 -15.18 -16.25
C PRO A 179 -14.11 -16.05 -16.81
N ASP A 180 -14.96 -16.62 -15.96
CA ASP A 180 -15.98 -17.58 -16.37
C ASP A 180 -17.17 -16.92 -17.09
N PHE A 181 -17.31 -15.60 -16.95
CA PHE A 181 -18.43 -14.85 -17.52
C PHE A 181 -18.11 -14.33 -18.92
N ASP A 182 -19.08 -14.51 -19.82
CA ASP A 182 -19.10 -13.79 -21.09
C ASP A 182 -19.70 -12.39 -20.86
N TYR A 183 -18.84 -11.38 -20.92
CA TYR A 183 -19.22 -9.98 -20.72
C TYR A 183 -19.50 -9.30 -22.05
N GLN A 184 -20.76 -8.90 -22.27
CA GLN A 184 -21.14 -8.12 -23.45
C GLN A 184 -21.21 -6.64 -23.09
N LEU A 185 -20.26 -5.85 -23.59
CA LEU A 185 -20.14 -4.42 -23.31
C LEU A 185 -20.85 -3.58 -24.39
N ASP A 186 -21.77 -2.71 -23.97
CA ASP A 186 -22.35 -1.66 -24.79
C ASP A 186 -21.84 -0.29 -24.34
N LEU A 187 -20.85 0.21 -25.06
CA LEU A 187 -20.25 1.53 -24.81
C LEU A 187 -21.22 2.70 -25.06
N LYS A 188 -22.24 2.55 -25.91
CA LYS A 188 -23.17 3.63 -26.25
C LYS A 188 -24.17 3.84 -25.11
N GLU A 189 -24.65 2.76 -24.53
CA GLU A 189 -25.55 2.81 -23.38
C GLU A 189 -24.79 2.95 -22.05
N GLY A 190 -23.47 2.68 -22.05
CA GLY A 190 -22.67 2.62 -20.84
C GLY A 190 -23.12 1.46 -19.98
N THR A 191 -23.32 0.29 -20.59
CA THR A 191 -23.79 -0.91 -19.88
C THR A 191 -22.91 -2.09 -20.23
N PHE A 192 -22.85 -3.07 -19.32
CA PHE A 192 -22.40 -4.40 -19.69
C PHE A 192 -23.39 -5.43 -19.18
N THR A 193 -23.42 -6.58 -19.86
CA THR A 193 -24.24 -7.72 -19.47
C THR A 193 -23.40 -8.95 -19.22
N PHE A 194 -23.85 -9.77 -18.28
CA PHE A 194 -23.32 -11.10 -18.05
C PHE A 194 -24.47 -12.02 -17.66
N SER A 195 -24.26 -13.33 -17.82
CA SER A 195 -25.20 -14.36 -17.38
C SER A 195 -24.51 -15.28 -16.39
N ASP A 196 -25.27 -15.76 -15.41
CA ASP A 196 -24.80 -16.78 -14.47
C ASP A 196 -25.96 -17.71 -14.11
N THR A 197 -25.61 -18.88 -13.59
CA THR A 197 -26.53 -19.86 -13.04
C THR A 197 -26.18 -20.08 -11.58
N VAL A 198 -27.11 -19.77 -10.69
CA VAL A 198 -26.98 -20.11 -9.27
C VAL A 198 -28.03 -21.15 -8.91
N GLU A 199 -27.56 -22.28 -8.40
CA GLU A 199 -28.38 -23.48 -8.15
C GLU A 199 -29.07 -23.98 -9.42
N THR A 200 -30.31 -23.52 -9.67
CA THR A 200 -31.11 -23.87 -10.85
C THR A 200 -31.72 -22.62 -11.51
N ILE A 201 -31.29 -21.43 -11.12
CA ILE A 201 -31.81 -20.15 -11.61
C ILE A 201 -30.79 -19.56 -12.57
N ASP A 202 -31.14 -19.55 -13.84
CA ASP A 202 -30.42 -18.82 -14.88
C ASP A 202 -30.88 -17.36 -14.88
N PHE A 203 -29.96 -16.42 -14.91
CA PHE A 203 -30.31 -15.00 -15.00
C PHE A 203 -29.33 -14.24 -15.87
N GLN A 204 -29.83 -13.17 -16.49
CA GLN A 204 -29.00 -12.18 -17.18
C GLN A 204 -29.09 -10.84 -16.44
N MET A 205 -27.93 -10.28 -16.13
CA MET A 205 -27.81 -8.98 -15.48
C MET A 205 -27.30 -7.96 -16.48
N THR A 206 -27.91 -6.78 -16.47
CA THR A 206 -27.36 -5.58 -17.11
C THR A 206 -26.99 -4.57 -16.03
N ILE A 207 -25.73 -4.14 -16.04
CA ILE A 207 -25.22 -3.12 -15.12
C ILE A 207 -24.87 -1.88 -15.95
N ARG A 208 -25.42 -0.73 -15.56
CA ARG A 208 -25.05 0.57 -16.11
C ARG A 208 -23.90 1.19 -15.32
N TYR A 209 -22.96 1.81 -16.02
CA TYR A 209 -21.82 2.54 -15.48
C TYR A 209 -21.70 3.92 -16.17
N PRO A 210 -21.10 4.94 -15.52
CA PRO A 210 -20.71 4.98 -14.11
C PRO A 210 -21.91 5.14 -13.16
N ASP A 211 -23.08 5.52 -13.69
CA ASP A 211 -24.33 5.64 -12.92
C ASP A 211 -24.92 4.25 -12.64
N PHE A 212 -24.49 3.64 -11.53
CA PHE A 212 -24.90 2.28 -11.15
C PHE A 212 -26.42 2.13 -11.07
N ARG A 213 -26.97 1.55 -12.14
CA ARG A 213 -28.34 1.05 -12.19
C ARG A 213 -28.28 -0.38 -12.66
N VAL A 214 -28.90 -1.25 -11.88
CA VAL A 214 -28.93 -2.68 -12.17
C VAL A 214 -30.32 -3.03 -12.65
N THR A 215 -30.41 -3.58 -13.85
CA THR A 215 -31.64 -4.17 -14.37
C THR A 215 -31.40 -5.64 -14.63
N ALA A 216 -32.15 -6.49 -13.94
CA ALA A 216 -32.17 -7.92 -14.17
C ALA A 216 -33.30 -8.26 -15.14
N GLN A 217 -33.04 -9.10 -16.15
CA GLN A 217 -34.07 -9.60 -17.05
C GLN A 217 -34.37 -11.07 -16.70
N TRP A 218 -35.41 -11.30 -15.89
CA TRP A 218 -35.98 -12.65 -15.69
C TRP A 218 -37.38 -12.64 -15.06
N LYS A 219 -38.09 -13.78 -15.12
CA LYS A 219 -39.52 -13.90 -14.81
C LYS A 219 -39.86 -13.98 -13.31
N ASP A 220 -38.91 -14.27 -12.42
CA ASP A 220 -39.15 -14.25 -10.96
C ASP A 220 -37.85 -13.98 -10.21
N ILE A 221 -37.63 -12.74 -9.79
CA ILE A 221 -36.52 -12.41 -8.89
C ILE A 221 -37.02 -11.49 -7.78
N GLY A 222 -37.86 -12.03 -6.89
CA GLY A 222 -38.25 -11.35 -5.65
C GLY A 222 -37.12 -11.28 -4.61
N ASN A 223 -36.12 -12.17 -4.73
CA ASN A 223 -35.13 -12.40 -3.66
C ASN A 223 -33.67 -12.14 -4.06
N LEU A 224 -33.26 -12.03 -5.34
CA LEU A 224 -31.85 -11.68 -5.65
C LEU A 224 -31.61 -10.18 -5.41
N ARG A 225 -30.58 -9.86 -4.65
CA ARG A 225 -30.04 -8.52 -4.54
C ARG A 225 -28.67 -8.48 -5.16
N VAL A 226 -28.48 -7.52 -6.05
CA VAL A 226 -27.17 -7.19 -6.61
C VAL A 226 -26.76 -5.84 -6.07
N ILE A 227 -25.58 -5.81 -5.46
CA ILE A 227 -24.98 -4.61 -4.91
C ILE A 227 -23.70 -4.35 -5.67
N VAL A 228 -23.62 -3.18 -6.28
CA VAL A 228 -22.42 -2.72 -6.99
C VAL A 228 -21.81 -1.59 -6.18
N PHE A 229 -20.54 -1.74 -5.85
CA PHE A 229 -19.77 -0.74 -5.13
C PHE A 229 -18.67 -0.20 -6.01
N GLU A 230 -18.59 1.12 -6.09
CA GLU A 230 -17.40 1.78 -6.56
C GLU A 230 -16.31 1.65 -5.51
N THR A 231 -15.19 1.08 -5.92
CA THR A 231 -13.94 1.09 -5.17
C THR A 231 -13.02 2.05 -5.88
N LYS A 232 -12.67 3.15 -5.22
CA LYS A 232 -11.62 4.05 -5.70
C LYS A 232 -10.28 3.48 -5.26
N PRO A 233 -9.49 2.87 -6.17
CA PRO A 233 -8.12 2.47 -5.89
C PRO A 233 -7.18 3.64 -5.68
N LYS A 234 -7.67 4.90 -5.73
CA LYS A 234 -6.86 6.11 -5.73
C LYS A 234 -6.17 6.30 -4.38
N PHE A 235 -5.10 5.56 -4.20
CA PHE A 235 -3.99 5.93 -3.34
C PHE A 235 -3.20 6.97 -4.13
N ASP A 236 -3.06 8.18 -3.59
CA ASP A 236 -2.10 9.17 -4.09
C ASP A 236 -0.68 8.68 -3.73
N TYR A 237 -0.30 7.49 -4.22
CA TYR A 237 1.04 6.95 -4.11
C TYR A 237 1.76 7.34 -5.40
N GLY A 238 2.38 8.52 -5.35
CA GLY A 238 3.37 8.90 -6.36
C GLY A 238 4.55 7.94 -6.25
N PHE A 239 5.13 7.53 -7.38
CA PHE A 239 6.39 6.82 -7.37
C PHE A 239 7.38 7.57 -6.46
N THR A 240 8.01 6.87 -5.52
CA THR A 240 9.23 7.44 -4.95
C THR A 240 10.26 7.50 -6.09
N LYS A 241 11.04 8.58 -6.18
CA LYS A 241 12.15 8.68 -7.16
C LYS A 241 13.09 7.47 -7.13
N LEU A 242 13.15 6.78 -6.00
CA LEU A 242 13.89 5.54 -5.84
C LEU A 242 13.24 4.39 -6.63
N PHE A 243 11.91 4.23 -6.54
CA PHE A 243 11.17 3.21 -7.29
C PHE A 243 11.19 3.47 -8.80
N GLU A 244 11.05 4.73 -9.25
CA GLU A 244 11.24 5.12 -10.66
C GLU A 244 12.62 4.70 -11.16
N LYS A 245 13.65 5.05 -10.38
CA LYS A 245 15.03 4.68 -10.70
C LYS A 245 15.26 3.17 -10.73
N TYR A 246 14.63 2.40 -9.85
CA TYR A 246 14.73 0.93 -9.88
C TYR A 246 14.09 0.38 -11.14
N LEU A 247 12.89 0.85 -11.51
CA LEU A 247 12.21 0.44 -12.75
C LEU A 247 13.04 0.78 -14.00
N ASP A 248 13.54 2.01 -14.12
CA ASP A 248 14.39 2.47 -15.21
C ASP A 248 15.67 1.64 -15.35
N ILE A 249 16.33 1.33 -14.23
CA ILE A 249 17.53 0.49 -14.22
C ILE A 249 17.20 -0.89 -14.76
N THR A 250 16.11 -1.52 -14.32
CA THR A 250 15.76 -2.87 -14.80
C THR A 250 15.28 -2.92 -16.25
N GLN A 251 14.56 -1.91 -16.72
CA GLN A 251 14.14 -1.85 -18.13
C GLN A 251 15.33 -1.53 -19.06
N GLY A 252 16.21 -0.60 -18.68
CA GLY A 252 17.44 -0.30 -19.43
C GLY A 252 18.50 -1.41 -19.41
N THR A 253 18.43 -2.36 -18.49
CA THR A 253 19.34 -3.53 -18.45
C THR A 253 18.88 -4.66 -19.38
N LYS A 254 17.58 -4.77 -19.67
CA LYS A 254 17.05 -5.77 -20.62
C LYS A 254 17.39 -5.48 -22.08
N GLU A 255 17.61 -4.21 -22.47
CA GLU A 255 18.11 -3.88 -23.81
C GLU A 255 19.59 -4.24 -24.05
N LYS A 256 20.33 -4.71 -23.03
CA LYS A 256 21.77 -4.99 -23.13
C LYS A 256 22.20 -6.42 -22.78
N MET A 257 21.29 -7.37 -22.66
CA MET A 257 21.66 -8.78 -22.52
C MET A 257 21.34 -9.54 -23.82
N PRO A 258 22.35 -10.04 -24.57
CA PRO A 258 22.09 -10.92 -25.68
C PRO A 258 21.43 -12.20 -25.17
N PRO A 259 20.57 -12.85 -25.98
CA PRO A 259 19.84 -14.04 -25.57
C PRO A 259 20.83 -15.15 -25.19
N VAL A 260 20.58 -15.79 -24.05
CA VAL A 260 21.18 -17.08 -23.67
C VAL A 260 20.28 -18.20 -24.18
#